data_AF-A0A484YZC5-F1
#
_entry.id   AF-A0A484YZC5-F1
#
_cell.length_a   1.000
_cell.length_b   1.000
_cell.length_c   1.000
_cell.angle_alpha   90.00
_cell.angle_beta   90.00
_cell.angle_gamma   90.00
#
_symmetry.space_group_name_H-M   'P 1'
#
loop_
_entity.id
_entity.type
_entity.pdbx_description
1 polymer ?
#
loop_
_entity_poly.entity_id
_entity_poly.type
_entity_poly.pdbx_seq_one_letter_code
_entity_poly.pdbx_strand_id
1 'polypeptide(L)'
;MSCASAASAPCWGNAANEEIMNLAHLDCARWLLLTIPNGYEAGEIVATAREKCPNIEIIARAHYDDEVDYITERGANQVVMGEREIANTMFTLLEKPAD
;
A
#
# COMPACT_ATOMS: atom_id res chain seq x y z
N MET A 1 1.87 -23.55 -12.99
CA MET A 1 3.05 -22.68 -12.82
C MET A 1 2.99 -22.13 -11.40
N SER A 2 4.05 -22.35 -10.63
CA SER A 2 4.03 -22.22 -9.17
C SER A 2 4.29 -20.77 -8.75
N CYS A 3 3.32 -20.11 -8.13
CA CYS A 3 3.50 -18.82 -7.44
C CYS A 3 4.27 -19.00 -6.12
N ALA A 4 5.46 -19.64 -6.18
CA ALA A 4 6.25 -19.98 -5.00
C ALA A 4 6.91 -18.76 -4.32
N SER A 5 6.92 -17.59 -4.96
CA SER A 5 7.27 -16.33 -4.31
C SER A 5 6.75 -15.18 -5.16
N ALA A 6 5.68 -14.50 -4.71
CA ALA A 6 5.25 -13.24 -5.33
C ALA A 6 6.30 -12.11 -5.24
N ALA A 7 7.43 -12.35 -4.55
CA ALA A 7 8.64 -11.57 -4.68
C ALA A 7 9.52 -12.15 -5.81
N SER A 8 9.13 -11.92 -7.07
CA SER A 8 10.02 -12.11 -8.21
C SER A 8 11.08 -10.99 -8.26
N ALA A 9 12.03 -11.08 -9.21
CA ALA A 9 13.03 -10.04 -9.45
C ALA A 9 12.39 -8.63 -9.50
N PRO A 10 13.07 -7.59 -8.99
CA PRO A 10 12.51 -6.24 -8.93
C PRO A 10 12.11 -5.76 -10.33
N CYS A 11 10.85 -5.36 -10.49
CA CYS A 11 10.39 -4.67 -11.67
C CYS A 11 10.77 -3.19 -11.59
N TRP A 12 11.45 -2.68 -12.62
CA TRP A 12 11.78 -1.26 -12.72
C TRP A 12 10.75 -0.55 -13.58
N GLY A 13 10.07 0.44 -13.02
CA GLY A 13 9.07 1.24 -13.73
C GLY A 13 8.13 1.96 -12.77
N ASN A 14 7.26 2.82 -13.31
CA ASN A 14 6.19 3.44 -12.53
C ASN A 14 5.05 2.43 -12.38
N ALA A 15 4.65 2.11 -11.15
CA ALA A 15 3.53 1.22 -10.87
C ALA A 15 2.17 1.77 -11.30
N ALA A 16 2.04 3.08 -11.56
CA ALA A 16 0.86 3.67 -12.20
C ALA A 16 0.75 3.29 -13.69
N ASN A 17 1.83 2.77 -14.29
CA ASN A 17 1.79 2.22 -15.65
C ASN A 17 1.27 0.78 -15.62
N GLU A 18 0.15 0.57 -16.31
CA GLU A 18 -0.53 -0.72 -16.43
C GLU A 18 0.38 -1.86 -16.94
N GLU A 19 1.29 -1.56 -17.88
CA GLU A 19 2.23 -2.56 -18.41
C GLU A 19 3.20 -3.04 -17.33
N ILE A 20 3.71 -2.12 -16.50
CA ILE A 20 4.61 -2.45 -15.38
C ILE A 20 3.86 -3.24 -14.32
N MET A 21 2.60 -2.88 -14.06
CA MET A 21 1.74 -3.58 -13.11
C MET A 21 1.46 -5.03 -13.54
N ASN A 22 1.27 -5.28 -14.83
CA ASN A 22 1.07 -6.64 -15.36
C ASN A 22 2.32 -7.52 -15.19
N LEU A 23 3.53 -6.93 -15.18
CA LEU A 23 4.78 -7.66 -14.94
C LEU A 23 4.94 -8.10 -13.47
N ALA A 24 4.13 -7.56 -12.55
CA ALA A 24 4.23 -7.83 -11.11
C ALA A 24 3.42 -9.07 -10.65
N HIS A 25 2.79 -9.82 -11.54
CA HIS A 25 2.03 -11.04 -11.23
C HIS A 25 0.98 -10.86 -10.10
N LEU A 26 0.25 -9.74 -10.14
CA LEU A 26 -0.81 -9.44 -9.16
C LEU A 26 -1.91 -10.50 -9.14
N ASP A 27 -2.13 -11.20 -10.25
CA ASP A 27 -3.15 -12.22 -10.43
C ASP A 27 -3.02 -13.40 -9.46
N CYS A 28 -1.82 -13.66 -8.93
CA CYS A 28 -1.61 -14.65 -7.88
C CYS A 28 -1.00 -14.10 -6.59
N ALA A 29 -0.83 -12.77 -6.50
CA ALA A 29 -0.37 -12.13 -5.28
C ALA A 29 -1.46 -12.17 -4.19
N ARG A 30 -1.06 -12.48 -2.96
CA ARG A 30 -1.98 -12.42 -1.81
C ARG A 30 -2.13 -10.99 -1.26
N TRP A 31 -1.04 -10.21 -1.32
CA TRP A 31 -0.98 -8.84 -0.81
C TRP A 31 -0.26 -7.94 -1.81
N LEU A 32 -0.70 -6.70 -1.91
CA LEU A 32 0.01 -5.59 -2.53
C LEU A 32 0.32 -4.55 -1.44
N LEU A 33 1.60 -4.25 -1.25
CA LEU A 33 2.07 -3.21 -0.33
C LEU A 33 2.52 -2.00 -1.15
N LEU A 34 1.90 -0.84 -0.93
CA LEU A 34 2.23 0.41 -1.63
C LEU A 34 2.83 1.42 -0.66
N THR A 35 4.11 1.73 -0.86
CA THR A 35 4.89 2.61 0.02
C THR A 35 5.62 3.69 -0.76
N ILE A 36 4.94 4.33 -1.71
CA ILE A 36 5.49 5.43 -2.50
C ILE A 36 5.29 6.78 -1.79
N PRO A 37 6.07 7.84 -2.11
CA PRO A 37 6.02 9.10 -1.37
C PRO A 37 4.74 9.92 -1.55
N ASN A 38 4.03 9.75 -2.68
CA ASN A 38 2.85 10.53 -3.02
C ASN A 38 1.58 9.68 -2.81
N GLY A 39 0.73 10.07 -1.86
CA GLY A 39 -0.50 9.33 -1.54
C GLY A 39 -1.54 9.38 -2.66
N TYR A 40 -1.60 10.47 -3.42
CA TYR A 40 -2.50 10.58 -4.57
C TYR A 40 -2.09 9.67 -5.72
N GLU A 41 -0.79 9.57 -6.01
CA GLU A 41 -0.28 8.58 -6.97
C GLU A 41 -0.53 7.15 -6.46
N ALA A 42 -0.39 6.92 -5.15
CA ALA A 42 -0.68 5.62 -4.56
C ALA A 42 -2.15 5.25 -4.77
N GLY A 43 -3.07 6.20 -4.60
CA GLY A 43 -4.48 6.01 -4.88
C GLY A 43 -4.74 5.54 -6.31
N GLU A 44 -4.18 6.19 -7.32
CA GLU A 44 -4.37 5.78 -8.73
C GLU A 44 -3.86 4.35 -9.00
N ILE A 45 -2.74 3.96 -8.36
CA ILE A 45 -2.24 2.58 -8.41
C ILE A 45 -3.21 1.62 -7.73
N VAL A 46 -3.78 2.00 -6.58
CA VAL A 46 -4.80 1.19 -5.87
C VAL A 46 -6.02 0.96 -6.74
N ALA A 47 -6.55 1.99 -7.38
CA ALA A 47 -7.72 1.86 -8.26
C ALA A 47 -7.42 0.87 -9.40
N THR A 48 -6.29 1.04 -10.08
CA THR A 48 -5.88 0.18 -11.19
C THR A 48 -5.68 -1.28 -10.73
N ALA A 49 -5.04 -1.49 -9.58
CA ALA A 49 -4.81 -2.81 -9.01
C ALA A 49 -6.13 -3.49 -8.60
N ARG A 50 -7.06 -2.75 -8.01
CA ARG A 50 -8.38 -3.24 -7.60
C ARG A 50 -9.24 -3.61 -8.80
N GLU A 51 -9.21 -2.83 -9.88
CA GLU A 51 -9.92 -3.14 -11.12
C GLU A 51 -9.44 -4.46 -11.74
N LYS A 52 -8.12 -4.69 -11.76
CA LYS A 52 -7.53 -5.92 -12.31
C LYS A 52 -7.68 -7.13 -11.41
N CYS A 53 -7.55 -6.94 -10.11
CA CYS A 53 -7.54 -7.99 -9.11
C CYS A 53 -8.52 -7.63 -7.98
N PRO A 54 -9.84 -7.83 -8.16
CA PRO A 54 -10.85 -7.39 -7.21
C PRO A 54 -10.68 -7.92 -5.78
N ASN A 55 -10.01 -9.06 -5.62
CA ASN A 55 -9.86 -9.76 -4.35
C ASN A 55 -8.47 -9.61 -3.71
N ILE A 56 -7.55 -8.84 -4.30
CA ILE A 56 -6.21 -8.67 -3.73
C ILE A 56 -6.26 -7.85 -2.43
N GLU A 57 -5.48 -8.22 -1.42
CA GLU A 57 -5.36 -7.42 -0.20
C GLU A 57 -4.38 -6.26 -0.43
N ILE A 58 -4.82 -5.02 -0.27
CA ILE A 58 -4.00 -3.83 -0.54
C ILE A 58 -3.77 -3.06 0.76
N ILE A 59 -2.50 -2.93 1.14
CA ILE A 59 -2.07 -2.04 2.23
C ILE A 59 -1.27 -0.90 1.61
N ALA A 60 -1.72 0.33 1.83
CA ALA A 60 -1.04 1.52 1.34
C ALA A 60 -0.52 2.39 2.48
N ARG A 61 0.50 3.20 2.18
CA ARG A 61 1.00 4.26 3.04
C ARG A 61 0.41 5.61 2.61
N ALA A 62 0.10 6.47 3.59
CA ALA A 62 -0.24 7.87 3.41
C ALA A 62 0.57 8.78 4.35
N HIS A 63 0.54 10.07 4.07
CA HIS A 63 1.15 11.13 4.88
C HIS A 63 0.15 12.10 5.49
N TYR A 64 -1.00 12.28 4.86
CA TYR A 64 -2.04 13.23 5.27
C TYR A 64 -3.42 12.56 5.39
N ASP A 65 -4.31 13.14 6.18
CA ASP A 65 -5.66 12.59 6.41
C ASP A 65 -6.49 12.53 5.11
N ASP A 66 -6.38 13.55 4.26
CA ASP A 66 -7.06 13.60 2.95
C ASP A 66 -6.54 12.52 1.99
N GLU A 67 -5.24 12.19 2.04
CA GLU A 67 -4.68 11.06 1.30
C GLU A 67 -5.20 9.72 1.82
N VAL A 68 -5.38 9.56 3.15
CA VAL A 68 -5.96 8.35 3.74
C VAL A 68 -7.35 8.10 3.17
N ASP A 69 -8.20 9.12 3.18
CA ASP A 69 -9.55 9.05 2.64
C ASP A 69 -9.52 8.72 1.14
N TYR A 70 -8.72 9.46 0.37
CA TYR A 70 -8.59 9.31 -1.08
C TYR A 70 -8.13 7.92 -1.52
N ILE A 71 -7.18 7.31 -0.79
CA ILE A 71 -6.68 5.96 -1.09
C ILE A 71 -7.70 4.89 -0.66
N THR A 72 -8.36 5.09 0.48
CA THR A 72 -9.39 4.17 0.97
C THR A 72 -10.58 4.09 0.02
N GLU A 73 -11.05 5.25 -0.46
CA GLU A 73 -12.17 5.33 -1.43
C GLU A 73 -11.90 4.59 -2.75
N ARG A 74 -10.62 4.47 -3.15
CA ARG A 74 -10.21 3.72 -4.35
C ARG A 74 -10.10 2.22 -4.13
N GLY A 75 -10.33 1.75 -2.91
CA GLY A 75 -10.43 0.33 -2.60
C GLY A 75 -9.17 -0.25 -1.98
N ALA A 76 -8.34 0.54 -1.30
CA ALA A 76 -7.35 -0.03 -0.38
C ALA A 76 -8.07 -0.70 0.79
N ASN A 77 -7.57 -1.86 1.24
CA ASN A 77 -8.16 -2.52 2.40
C ASN A 77 -7.72 -1.82 3.69
N GLN A 78 -6.48 -1.35 3.73
CA GLN A 78 -5.88 -0.67 4.87
C GLN A 78 -4.99 0.46 4.37
N VAL A 79 -5.02 1.59 5.08
CA VAL A 79 -4.10 2.70 4.84
C VAL A 79 -3.41 3.07 6.14
N VAL A 80 -2.09 3.08 6.12
CA VAL A 80 -1.25 3.42 7.27
C VAL A 80 -0.70 4.83 7.07
N MET A 81 -1.09 5.75 7.97
CA MET A 81 -0.56 7.11 7.99
C MET A 81 0.68 7.15 8.89
N GLY A 82 1.85 7.37 8.30
CA GLY A 82 3.13 7.25 9.02
C GLY A 82 3.25 8.20 10.21
N GLU A 83 2.78 9.43 10.06
CA GLU A 83 2.82 10.50 11.05
C GLU A 83 1.95 10.14 12.26
N ARG A 84 0.78 9.52 12.04
CA ARG A 84 -0.10 9.04 13.09
C ARG A 84 0.54 7.91 13.89
N GLU A 85 1.17 6.95 13.20
CA GLU A 85 1.88 5.86 13.86
C GLU A 85 3.08 6.34 14.69
N ILE A 86 3.81 7.34 14.19
CA ILE A 86 4.90 7.99 14.92
C ILE A 86 4.35 8.68 16.18
N ALA A 87 3.27 9.47 16.05
CA ALA A 87 2.64 10.16 17.18
C ALA A 87 2.11 9.18 18.24
N ASN A 88 1.45 8.09 17.82
CA ASN A 88 0.98 7.04 18.73
C ASN A 88 2.13 6.35 19.47
N THR A 89 3.25 6.14 18.78
CA THR A 89 4.46 5.58 19.40
C THR A 89 5.00 6.52 20.48
N MET A 90 5.10 7.82 20.19
CA MET A 90 5.53 8.82 21.17
C MET A 90 4.60 8.85 22.38
N PHE A 91 3.28 8.81 22.16
CA PHE A 91 2.29 8.79 23.23
C PHE A 91 2.44 7.54 24.13
N THR A 92 2.59 6.36 23.52
CA THR A 92 2.81 5.10 24.25
C THR A 92 4.08 5.15 25.11
N LEU A 93 5.12 5.83 24.65
CA LEU A 93 6.37 5.99 25.42
C LEU A 93 6.19 6.90 26.64
N LEU A 94 5.22 7.81 26.66
CA LEU A 94 4.90 8.65 27.83
C LEU A 94 4.12 7.88 28.90
N GLU A 95 3.30 6.91 28.51
CA GLU A 95 2.46 6.12 29.42
C GLU A 95 3.20 4.95 30.07
N LYS A 96 4.39 4.62 29.57
CA LYS A 96 5.20 3.54 30.13
C LYS A 96 5.71 3.97 31.52
N PRO A 97 5.36 3.26 32.61
CA PRO A 97 5.92 3.55 33.92
C PRO A 97 7.45 3.51 33.82
N ALA A 98 8.14 4.45 34.44
CA ALA A 98 9.57 4.36 34.62
C ALA A 98 9.84 3.12 35.49
N ASP A 99 10.52 2.12 34.92
CA ASP A 99 11.07 0.99 35.68
C ASP A 99 12.05 1.48 36.76
#